data_AF-A0A517I6A1-F1
#
_entry.id   AF-A0A517I6A1-F1
#
_cell.length_a   1.000
_cell.length_b   1.000
_cell.length_c   1.000
_cell.angle_alpha   90.00
_cell.angle_beta   90.00
_cell.angle_gamma   90.00
#
_symmetry.space_group_name_H-M   'P 1'
#
loop_
_entity.id
_entity.type
_entity.pdbx_description
1 polymer ?
#
loop_
_entity_poly.entity_id
_entity_poly.type
_entity_poly.pdbx_seq_one_letter_code
_entity_poly.pdbx_strand_id
1 'polypeptide(L)'
;MDQILQLIKDYWPIALGIIIVIMAAQWVVRSIIRIISLAAIIGVVLVLFFQFSPEEVIQMGRQAAVATQEVVDKTITPVLDKELKDADISFKEDGTYEVKTTSIRIVGKKGESKATVYYKDEEWEVNIGQLSKLFQDRLGKAEQESKTM
;
A
#
# COMPACT_ATOMS: atom_id res chain seq x y z
N MET A 1 -18.92 -11.92 42.50
CA MET A 1 -19.51 -10.82 41.68
C MET A 1 -18.40 -9.94 41.11
N ASP A 2 -17.41 -9.56 41.92
CA ASP A 2 -16.37 -8.59 41.55
C ASP A 2 -15.38 -9.06 40.47
N GLN A 3 -15.05 -10.35 40.44
CA GLN A 3 -14.16 -10.93 39.41
C GLN A 3 -14.73 -10.85 38.00
N ILE A 4 -16.05 -11.06 37.84
CA ILE A 4 -16.72 -10.98 36.54
C ILE A 4 -16.79 -9.51 36.09
N LEU A 5 -17.02 -8.59 37.04
CA LEU A 5 -17.00 -7.15 36.76
C LEU A 5 -15.61 -6.66 36.33
N GLN A 6 -14.52 -7.17 36.92
CA GLN A 6 -13.16 -6.85 36.50
C GLN A 6 -12.84 -7.40 35.11
N LEU A 7 -13.20 -8.65 34.80
CA LEU A 7 -13.02 -9.20 33.45
C LEU A 7 -13.76 -8.36 32.39
N ILE A 8 -15.00 -7.97 32.64
CA ILE A 8 -15.75 -7.13 31.69
C ILE A 8 -15.04 -5.77 31.51
N LYS A 9 -14.51 -5.19 32.60
CA LYS A 9 -13.85 -3.90 32.58
C LYS A 9 -12.47 -3.92 31.89
N ASP A 10 -11.78 -5.04 31.90
CA ASP A 10 -10.46 -5.17 31.28
C ASP A 10 -10.55 -5.55 29.79
N TYR A 11 -11.58 -6.33 29.40
CA TYR A 11 -11.68 -6.89 28.05
C TYR A 11 -12.73 -6.21 27.14
N TRP A 12 -13.57 -5.28 27.63
CA TRP A 12 -14.51 -4.55 26.77
C TRP A 12 -13.87 -3.79 25.59
N PRO A 13 -12.63 -3.25 25.66
CA PRO A 13 -12.03 -2.57 24.51
C PRO A 13 -11.72 -3.54 23.36
N ILE A 14 -11.39 -4.80 23.68
CA ILE A 14 -11.13 -5.86 22.69
C ILE A 14 -12.43 -6.22 21.99
N ALA A 15 -13.52 -6.39 22.74
CA ALA A 15 -14.85 -6.63 22.16
C ALA A 15 -15.27 -5.47 21.24
N LEU A 16 -15.03 -4.22 21.65
CA LEU A 16 -15.31 -3.05 20.83
C LEU A 16 -14.45 -3.01 19.55
N GLY A 17 -13.16 -3.35 19.65
CA GLY A 17 -12.26 -3.44 18.51
C GLY A 17 -12.73 -4.46 17.46
N ILE A 18 -13.19 -5.64 17.91
CA ILE A 18 -13.75 -6.66 17.01
C ILE A 18 -14.99 -6.13 16.30
N ILE A 19 -15.89 -5.45 17.01
CA ILE A 19 -17.09 -4.85 16.41
C ILE A 19 -16.71 -3.82 15.34
N ILE A 20 -15.71 -2.97 15.61
CA ILE A 20 -15.23 -1.97 14.64
C ILE A 20 -14.66 -2.65 13.39
N VAL A 21 -13.84 -3.70 13.55
CA VAL A 21 -13.28 -4.45 12.42
C VAL A 21 -14.40 -5.09 11.58
N ILE A 22 -15.41 -5.67 12.22
CA ILE A 22 -16.57 -6.25 11.51
C ILE A 22 -17.32 -5.16 10.74
N MET A 23 -17.55 -3.99 11.36
CA MET A 23 -18.21 -2.87 10.70
C MET A 23 -17.40 -2.35 9.50
N ALA A 24 -16.08 -2.21 9.66
CA ALA A 24 -15.18 -1.81 8.58
C ALA A 24 -15.21 -2.82 7.42
N ALA A 25 -15.14 -4.12 7.72
CA ALA A 25 -15.23 -5.18 6.71
C ALA A 25 -16.58 -5.12 5.97
N GLN A 26 -17.70 -4.97 6.68
CA GLN A 26 -19.01 -4.81 6.05
C GLN A 26 -19.08 -3.58 5.16
N TRP A 27 -18.47 -2.47 5.57
CA TRP A 27 -18.44 -1.24 4.79
C TRP A 27 -17.62 -1.40 3.50
N VAL A 28 -16.49 -2.10 3.56
CA VAL A 28 -15.68 -2.45 2.38
C VAL A 28 -16.47 -3.34 1.43
N VAL A 29 -17.11 -4.41 1.93
CA VAL A 29 -17.92 -5.32 1.10
C VAL A 29 -19.05 -4.56 0.41
N ARG A 30 -19.78 -3.70 1.13
CA ARG A 30 -20.84 -2.87 0.53
C ARG A 30 -20.30 -1.93 -0.55
N SER A 31 -19.14 -1.33 -0.30
CA SER A 31 -18.48 -0.44 -1.27
C SER A 31 -18.07 -1.19 -2.54
N ILE A 32 -17.48 -2.38 -2.39
CA ILE A 32 -17.09 -3.23 -3.52
C ILE A 32 -18.32 -3.63 -4.34
N ILE A 33 -19.39 -4.10 -3.68
CA ILE A 33 -20.65 -4.46 -4.37
C ILE A 33 -21.17 -3.26 -5.17
N ARG A 34 -21.20 -2.06 -4.59
CA ARG A 34 -21.67 -0.85 -5.26
C ARG A 34 -20.86 -0.52 -6.51
N ILE A 35 -19.53 -0.64 -6.43
CA ILE A 35 -18.63 -0.38 -7.57
C ILE A 35 -18.83 -1.43 -8.66
N ILE A 36 -18.92 -2.72 -8.30
CA ILE A 36 -19.16 -3.81 -9.26
C ILE A 36 -20.52 -3.64 -9.94
N SER A 37 -21.58 -3.32 -9.18
CA SER A 37 -22.90 -3.07 -9.75
C SER A 37 -22.88 -1.90 -10.73
N LEU A 38 -22.19 -0.81 -10.41
CA LEU A 38 -22.03 0.32 -11.32
C LEU A 38 -21.27 -0.08 -12.59
N ALA A 39 -20.15 -0.80 -12.44
CA ALA A 39 -19.37 -1.30 -13.58
C ALA A 39 -20.19 -2.23 -14.48
N ALA A 40 -21.04 -3.09 -13.89
CA ALA A 40 -21.95 -3.96 -14.63
C ALA A 40 -22.99 -3.15 -15.41
N ILE A 41 -23.59 -2.12 -14.81
CA ILE A 41 -24.54 -1.22 -15.51
C ILE A 41 -23.85 -0.52 -16.67
N ILE A 42 -22.65 0.02 -16.46
CA ILE A 42 -21.86 0.67 -17.52
C ILE A 42 -21.59 -0.33 -18.66
N GLY A 43 -21.17 -1.55 -18.33
CA GLY A 43 -20.93 -2.62 -19.32
C GLY A 43 -22.19 -2.93 -20.13
N VAL A 44 -23.35 -3.07 -19.48
CA VAL A 44 -24.64 -3.29 -20.17
C VAL A 44 -24.99 -2.12 -21.09
N VAL A 45 -24.76 -0.88 -20.65
CA VAL A 45 -25.03 0.31 -21.47
C VAL A 45 -24.11 0.34 -22.70
N LEU A 46 -22.82 0.06 -22.54
CA LEU A 46 -21.86 0.03 -23.65
C LEU A 46 -22.21 -1.03 -24.70
N VAL A 47 -22.68 -2.21 -24.27
CA VAL A 47 -23.04 -3.29 -25.21
C VAL A 47 -24.39 -3.01 -25.89
N LEU A 48 -25.42 -2.60 -25.13
CA LEU A 48 -26.78 -2.47 -25.67
C LEU A 48 -27.03 -1.14 -26.40
N PHE A 49 -26.48 -0.03 -25.92
CA PHE A 49 -26.73 1.29 -26.50
C PHE A 49 -25.63 1.72 -27.47
N PHE A 50 -24.36 1.43 -27.15
CA PHE A 50 -23.22 1.80 -27.99
C PHE A 50 -22.78 0.70 -28.95
N GLN A 51 -23.43 -0.47 -28.91
CA GLN A 51 -23.16 -1.62 -29.79
C GLN A 51 -21.71 -2.12 -29.75
N PHE A 52 -20.98 -1.85 -28.66
CA PHE A 52 -19.68 -2.47 -28.47
C PHE A 52 -19.85 -3.98 -28.27
N SER A 53 -18.94 -4.76 -28.82
CA SER A 53 -18.88 -6.17 -28.50
C SER A 53 -18.47 -6.37 -27.03
N PRO A 54 -18.96 -7.41 -26.35
CA PRO A 54 -18.55 -7.73 -24.98
C PRO A 54 -17.02 -7.83 -24.84
N GLU A 55 -16.34 -8.40 -25.84
CA GLU A 55 -14.89 -8.53 -25.91
C GLU A 55 -14.18 -7.17 -25.97
N GLU A 56 -14.68 -6.20 -26.73
CA GLU A 56 -14.11 -4.84 -26.81
C GLU A 56 -14.21 -4.12 -25.47
N VAL A 57 -15.35 -4.20 -24.78
CA VAL A 57 -15.54 -3.57 -23.47
C VAL A 57 -14.56 -4.17 -22.44
N ILE A 58 -14.37 -5.49 -22.47
CA ILE A 58 -13.40 -6.19 -21.62
C ILE A 58 -11.97 -5.76 -21.94
N GLN A 59 -11.63 -5.63 -23.23
CA GLN A 59 -10.29 -5.19 -23.66
C GLN A 59 -10.01 -3.73 -23.29
N MET A 60 -10.99 -2.82 -23.44
CA MET A 60 -10.87 -1.43 -23.01
C MET A 60 -10.59 -1.33 -21.50
N GLY A 61 -11.31 -2.12 -20.69
CA GLY A 61 -11.04 -2.20 -19.25
C GLY A 61 -9.63 -2.69 -18.92
N ARG A 62 -9.14 -3.71 -19.63
CA ARG A 62 -7.77 -4.21 -19.47
C ARG A 62 -6.71 -3.19 -19.88
N GLN A 63 -6.90 -2.48 -21.00
CA GLN A 63 -5.99 -1.45 -21.46
C GLN A 63 -5.92 -0.27 -20.48
N ALA A 64 -7.06 0.17 -19.93
CA ALA A 64 -7.09 1.22 -18.92
C ALA A 64 -6.29 0.83 -17.66
N ALA A 65 -6.37 -0.43 -17.22
CA ALA A 65 -5.60 -0.95 -16.08
C ALA A 65 -4.08 -1.06 -16.37
N VAL A 66 -3.70 -1.35 -17.62
CA VAL A 66 -2.28 -1.40 -18.04
C VAL A 66 -1.70 0.00 -18.20
N ALA A 67 -2.47 0.96 -18.73
CA ALA A 67 -2.04 2.35 -18.87
C ALA A 67 -1.65 2.96 -17.52
N THR A 68 -2.32 2.58 -16.42
CA THR A 68 -1.91 2.99 -15.06
C THR A 68 -0.55 2.44 -14.62
N GLN A 69 -0.16 1.22 -15.04
CA GLN A 69 1.19 0.70 -14.76
C GLN A 69 2.26 1.42 -15.58
N GLU A 70 1.97 1.72 -16.84
CA GLU A 70 2.91 2.41 -17.71
C GLU A 70 3.17 3.86 -17.25
N VAL A 71 2.18 4.53 -16.67
CA VAL A 71 2.35 5.85 -16.03
C VAL A 71 3.21 5.76 -14.76
N VAL A 72 3.03 4.73 -13.94
CA VAL A 72 3.88 4.50 -12.76
C VAL A 72 5.33 4.28 -13.19
N ASP A 73 5.56 3.40 -14.19
CA ASP A 73 6.89 3.07 -14.67
C ASP A 73 7.60 4.25 -15.35
N LYS A 74 6.87 5.05 -16.12
CA LYS A 74 7.46 6.19 -16.86
C LYS A 74 7.62 7.45 -16.04
N THR A 75 6.82 7.64 -14.99
CA THR A 75 6.80 8.91 -14.24
C THR A 75 7.29 8.76 -12.80
N ILE A 76 6.92 7.70 -12.11
CA ILE A 76 7.23 7.53 -10.68
C ILE A 76 8.62 6.90 -10.51
N THR A 77 8.92 5.83 -11.25
CA THR A 77 10.21 5.13 -11.19
C THR A 77 11.42 6.03 -11.42
N PRO A 78 11.50 6.89 -12.46
CA PRO A 78 12.68 7.74 -12.68
C PRO A 78 12.82 8.87 -11.64
N VAL A 79 11.73 9.33 -11.05
CA VAL A 79 11.77 10.32 -9.95
C VAL A 79 12.31 9.66 -8.69
N LEU A 80 11.84 8.46 -8.35
CA LEU A 80 12.35 7.68 -7.23
C LEU A 80 13.83 7.31 -7.42
N ASP A 81 14.24 6.86 -8.61
CA ASP A 81 15.64 6.50 -8.91
C ASP A 81 16.60 7.70 -8.81
N LYS A 82 16.11 8.91 -9.08
CA LYS A 82 16.89 10.15 -8.96
C LYS A 82 17.04 10.58 -7.50
N GLU A 83 15.97 10.51 -6.72
CA GLU A 83 15.97 10.86 -5.29
C GLU A 83 16.70 9.83 -4.42
N LEU A 84 16.68 8.55 -4.79
CA LEU A 84 17.31 7.47 -4.03
C LEU A 84 18.83 7.36 -4.25
N LYS A 85 19.41 8.04 -5.24
CA LYS A 85 20.86 8.03 -5.50
C LYS A 85 21.68 8.78 -4.45
N ASP A 86 21.09 9.79 -3.82
CA ASP A 86 21.73 10.64 -2.80
C ASP A 86 21.21 10.31 -1.39
N ALA A 87 20.63 9.13 -1.20
CA ALA A 87 20.05 8.70 0.07
C ALA A 87 21.11 8.11 1.00
N ASP A 88 21.21 8.63 2.21
CA ASP A 88 22.02 8.11 3.31
C ASP A 88 21.23 6.97 3.98
N ILE A 89 21.75 5.75 3.92
CA ILE A 89 21.07 4.54 4.39
C ILE A 89 21.78 4.03 5.64
N SER A 90 21.08 4.07 6.78
CA SER A 90 21.58 3.53 8.04
C SER A 90 20.81 2.28 8.45
N PHE A 91 21.55 1.23 8.82
CA PHE A 91 20.99 -0.02 9.32
C PHE A 91 21.27 -0.14 10.81
N LYS A 92 20.25 -0.48 11.59
CA LYS A 92 20.37 -0.73 13.04
C LYS A 92 20.48 -2.22 13.32
N GLU A 93 21.14 -2.56 14.43
CA GLU A 93 21.35 -3.96 14.86
C GLU A 93 20.05 -4.72 15.16
N ASP A 94 18.93 -4.01 15.34
CA ASP A 94 17.58 -4.56 15.58
C ASP A 94 16.82 -4.96 14.30
N GLY A 95 17.43 -4.78 13.12
CA GLY A 95 16.82 -5.08 11.83
C GLY A 95 15.95 -3.96 11.25
N THR A 96 15.95 -2.78 11.88
CA THR A 96 15.32 -1.55 11.35
C THR A 96 16.28 -0.85 10.40
N TYR A 97 15.77 -0.35 9.28
CA TYR A 97 16.51 0.46 8.33
C TYR A 97 15.90 1.86 8.24
N GLU A 98 16.77 2.86 8.13
CA GLU A 98 16.40 4.25 7.91
C GLU A 98 17.07 4.75 6.63
N VAL A 99 16.26 5.12 5.64
CA VAL A 99 16.69 5.75 4.39
C VAL A 99 16.39 7.23 4.49
N LYS A 100 17.42 8.06 4.54
CA LYS A 100 17.28 9.51 4.66
C LYS A 100 17.81 10.19 3.40
N THR A 101 16.96 10.99 2.77
CA THR A 101 17.30 11.89 1.66
C THR A 101 17.20 13.34 2.13
N THR A 102 17.47 14.30 1.24
CA THR A 102 17.36 15.73 1.50
C THR A 102 15.98 16.15 2.03
N SER A 103 14.90 15.49 1.61
CA SER A 103 13.52 15.89 1.96
C SER A 103 12.65 14.76 2.52
N ILE A 104 13.11 13.51 2.42
CA ILE A 104 12.32 12.32 2.75
C ILE A 104 13.12 11.45 3.70
N ARG A 105 12.51 11.06 4.82
CA ARG A 105 13.06 10.05 5.73
C ARG A 105 12.11 8.86 5.73
N ILE A 106 12.63 7.66 5.52
CA ILE A 106 11.85 6.43 5.47
C ILE A 106 12.38 5.51 6.56
N VAL A 107 11.54 5.12 7.49
CA VAL A 107 11.89 4.19 8.58
C VAL A 107 11.06 2.93 8.42
N GLY A 108 11.72 1.80 8.19
CA GLY A 108 11.07 0.52 8.00
C GLY A 108 11.79 -0.61 8.70
N LYS A 109 11.11 -1.74 8.88
CA LYS A 109 11.71 -2.94 9.46
C LYS A 109 11.88 -4.01 8.41
N LYS A 110 13.02 -4.71 8.43
CA LYS A 110 13.30 -5.78 7.47
C LYS A 110 12.28 -6.90 7.61
N GLY A 111 11.63 -7.27 6.50
CA GLY A 111 10.59 -8.31 6.45
C GLY A 111 9.17 -7.79 6.68
N GLU A 112 8.97 -6.51 7.02
CA GLU A 112 7.65 -5.91 7.12
C GLU A 112 7.22 -5.26 5.80
N SER A 113 5.93 -5.40 5.48
CA SER A 113 5.36 -4.82 4.26
C SER A 113 5.12 -3.31 4.37
N LYS A 114 5.33 -2.73 5.54
CA LYS A 114 4.99 -1.34 5.88
C LYS A 114 6.23 -0.59 6.31
N ALA A 115 6.29 0.69 5.98
CA ALA A 115 7.27 1.61 6.55
C ALA A 115 6.66 2.99 6.70
N THR A 116 7.22 3.77 7.62
CA THR A 116 6.82 5.15 7.84
C THR A 116 7.66 6.06 6.97
N VAL A 117 6.99 6.82 6.12
CA VAL A 117 7.59 7.85 5.27
C VAL A 117 7.31 9.19 5.93
N TYR A 118 8.37 9.95 6.19
CA TYR A 118 8.35 11.31 6.70
C TYR A 118 8.73 12.23 5.55
N TYR A 119 7.82 13.15 5.19
CA TYR A 119 8.06 14.20 4.21
C TYR A 119 7.81 15.54 4.89
N LYS A 120 8.87 16.31 5.14
CA LYS A 120 8.81 17.53 5.97
C LYS A 120 8.22 17.23 7.37
N ASP A 121 7.07 17.81 7.70
CA ASP A 121 6.38 17.66 8.99
C ASP A 121 5.23 16.62 8.94
N GLU A 122 5.02 15.97 7.80
CA GLU A 122 3.96 14.97 7.61
C GLU A 122 4.54 13.55 7.61
N GLU A 123 3.89 12.65 8.36
CA GLU A 123 4.23 11.23 8.41
C GLU A 123 3.07 10.37 7.90
N TRP A 124 3.40 9.37 7.09
CA TRP A 124 2.41 8.43 6.54
C TRP A 124 2.98 7.02 6.53
N GLU A 125 2.14 6.05 6.88
CA GLU A 125 2.47 4.64 6.77
C GLU A 125 2.20 4.17 5.34
N VAL A 126 3.26 3.73 4.64
CA VAL A 126 3.19 3.29 3.25
C VAL A 126 3.55 1.81 3.16
N ASN A 127 2.83 1.07 2.31
CA ASN A 127 3.12 -0.33 2.06
C ASN A 127 4.34 -0.47 1.12
N ILE A 128 5.54 -0.59 1.69
CA ILE A 128 6.78 -0.77 0.94
C ILE A 128 6.86 -2.11 0.20
N GLY A 129 6.05 -3.10 0.59
CA GLY A 129 5.91 -4.35 -0.17
C GLY A 129 5.51 -4.11 -1.64
N GLN A 130 4.85 -2.98 -1.93
CA GLN A 130 4.45 -2.56 -3.27
C GLN A 130 5.41 -1.58 -3.94
N LEU A 131 6.35 -0.96 -3.22
CA LEU A 131 7.26 0.07 -3.73
C LEU A 131 8.42 -0.47 -4.58
N SER A 132 8.16 -1.54 -5.33
CA SER A 132 9.00 -2.17 -6.35
C SER A 132 10.26 -2.92 -5.86
N LYS A 133 10.57 -4.01 -6.57
CA LYS A 133 11.79 -4.84 -6.38
C LYS A 133 13.08 -4.02 -6.40
N LEU A 134 13.10 -2.87 -7.09
CA LEU A 134 14.25 -1.98 -7.18
C LEU A 134 14.65 -1.40 -5.82
N PHE A 135 13.69 -1.01 -4.99
CA PHE A 135 13.98 -0.55 -3.63
C PHE A 135 14.54 -1.69 -2.76
N GLN A 136 13.97 -2.89 -2.89
CA GLN A 136 14.44 -4.08 -2.18
C GLN A 136 15.86 -4.51 -2.60
N ASP A 137 16.17 -4.45 -3.90
CA ASP A 137 17.50 -4.76 -4.43
C ASP A 137 18.56 -3.75 -3.96
N ARG A 138 18.19 -2.47 -3.81
CA ARG A 138 19.07 -1.42 -3.29
C ARG A 138 19.32 -1.58 -1.80
N LEU A 139 18.28 -1.88 -1.01
CA LEU A 139 18.43 -2.21 0.41
C LEU A 139 19.32 -3.43 0.62
N GLY A 140 19.13 -4.47 -0.19
CA GLY A 140 19.96 -5.68 -0.14
C GLY A 140 21.43 -5.41 -0.45
N LYS A 141 21.72 -4.55 -1.44
CA LYS A 141 23.10 -4.15 -1.78
C LYS A 141 23.75 -3.30 -0.69
N ALA A 142 23.04 -2.32 -0.14
CA ALA A 142 23.54 -1.46 0.94
C ALA A 142 23.80 -2.25 2.24
N GLU A 143 22.99 -3.28 2.54
CA GLU A 143 23.22 -4.18 3.68
C GLU A 143 24.47 -5.07 3.50
N GLN A 144 24.79 -5.47 2.27
CA GLN A 144 26.00 -6.25 1.97
C GLN A 144 27.26 -5.38 2.07
N GLU A 145 27.22 -4.14 1.60
CA GLU A 145 28.35 -3.21 1.74
C GLU A 145 28.62 -2.85 3.21
N SER A 146 27.58 -2.69 4.04
CA SER A 146 27.73 -2.46 5.49
C SER A 146 28.28 -3.65 6.27
N LYS A 147 28.16 -4.90 5.77
CA LYS A 147 28.70 -6.11 6.44
C LYS A 147 30.13 -6.46 6.02
N THR A 148 30.66 -5.78 4.99
CA THR A 148 31.99 -6.08 4.42
C THR A 148 33.05 -5.05 4.84
N MET A 149 32.67 -4.02 5.59
CA MET A 149 33.59 -3.08 6.28
C MET A 149 33.81 -3.47 7.74
#